data_AF-A0A920Q5P2-F1
#
_entry.id   AF-A0A920Q5P2-F1
#
_cell.length_a   1.000
_cell.length_b   1.000
_cell.length_c   1.000
_cell.angle_alpha   90.00
_cell.angle_beta   90.00
_cell.angle_gamma   90.00
#
_symmetry.space_group_name_H-M   'P 1'
#
loop_
_entity.id
_entity.type
_entity.pdbx_description
1 polymer ?
#
loop_
_entity_poly.entity_id
_entity_poly.type
_entity_poly.pdbx_seq_one_letter_code
_entity_poly.pdbx_strand_id
1 'polypeptide(L)' 'MVTRIGINGFGRIGRLVLRANEGRNAGKVEVAAGLKI' A
#
# COMPACT_ATOMS: atom_id res chain seq x y z
N MET A 1 11.12 -9.92 -8.65
CA MET A 1 10.98 -8.46 -8.88
C MET A 1 9.79 -7.98 -8.10
N VAL A 2 9.90 -6.86 -7.38
CA VAL A 2 8.81 -6.30 -6.55
C VAL A 2 8.20 -5.10 -7.27
N THR A 3 6.87 -5.05 -7.32
CA THR A 3 6.14 -3.90 -7.85
C THR A 3 5.98 -2.85 -6.76
N ARG A 4 6.48 -1.64 -7.01
CA ARG A 4 6.33 -0.51 -6.08
C ARG A 4 5.11 0.32 -6.45
N ILE A 5 4.26 0.58 -5.45
CA ILE A 5 3.02 1.34 -5.63
C ILE A 5 2.95 2.50 -4.63
N GLY A 6 2.21 3.55 -5.00
CA GLY A 6 1.81 4.63 -4.09
C GLY A 6 0.33 4.52 -3.72
N ILE A 7 -0.03 5.01 -2.53
CA ILE A 7 -1.43 5.14 -2.10
C ILE A 7 -1.79 6.62 -2.04
N ASN A 8 -2.65 7.07 -2.96
CA ASN A 8 -3.26 8.40 -2.88
C ASN A 8 -4.55 8.32 -2.05
N GLY A 9 -4.63 9.08 -0.95
CA GLY A 9 -5.71 8.98 0.03
C GLY A 9 -5.37 8.07 1.21
N PHE A 10 -4.25 8.35 1.91
CA PHE A 10 -3.77 7.60 3.08
C PHE A 10 -4.57 7.85 4.39
N GLY A 11 -5.89 7.97 4.24
CA GLY A 11 -6.86 8.04 5.34
C GLY A 11 -7.23 6.65 5.85
N ARG A 12 -8.50 6.46 6.23
CA ARG A 12 -8.99 5.17 6.74
C ARG A 12 -8.80 4.04 5.72
N ILE A 13 -9.21 4.25 4.47
CA ILE A 13 -9.11 3.23 3.42
C ILE A 13 -7.66 2.96 3.04
N GLY A 14 -6.83 3.99 2.84
CA GLY A 14 -5.42 3.79 2.50
C GLY A 14 -4.65 2.92 3.51
N ARG A 15 -4.95 3.08 4.81
CA ARG A 15 -4.37 2.20 5.86
C ARG A 15 -4.89 0.76 5.81
N LEU A 16 -6.16 0.55 5.45
CA LEU A 16 -6.71 -0.80 5.27
C LEU A 16 -6.10 -1.49 4.04
N VAL A 17 -5.90 -0.75 2.95
CA VAL A 17 -5.25 -1.25 1.73
C VAL A 17 -3.81 -1.68 2.02
N LEU A 18 -3.04 -0.87 2.75
CA LEU A 18 -1.68 -1.23 3.17
C LEU A 18 -1.66 -2.57 3.93
N ARG A 19 -2.49 -2.69 4.98
CA ARG A 19 -2.57 -3.92 5.79
C ARG A 19 -2.98 -5.14 4.98
N ALA A 20 -3.97 -4.99 4.09
CA ALA A 20 -4.41 -6.06 3.22
C ALA A 20 -3.31 -6.47 2.21
N ASN A 21 -2.53 -5.51 1.70
CA ASN A 21 -1.41 -5.77 0.81
C ASN A 21 -0.30 -6.56 1.50
N GLU A 22 0.10 -6.17 2.71
CA GLU A 22 1.12 -6.87 3.50
C GLU A 22 0.74 -8.33 3.77
N GLY A 23 -0.54 -8.61 4.04
CA GLY A 23 -1.03 -9.97 4.27
C GLY A 23 -1.22 -10.82 3.01
N ARG A 24 -1.39 -10.21 1.82
CA ARG A 24 -1.76 -10.95 0.59
C ARG A 24 -0.65 -11.00 -0.46
N ASN A 25 0.21 -9.98 -0.51
CA ASN A 25 1.17 -9.74 -1.58
C ASN A 25 2.61 -9.62 -1.08
N ALA A 26 2.92 -10.25 0.05
CA ALA A 26 4.27 -10.28 0.60
C ALA A 26 5.30 -10.71 -0.46
N GLY A 27 6.36 -9.92 -0.61
CA GLY A 27 7.42 -10.15 -1.60
C GLY A 27 7.04 -9.90 -3.06
N LYS A 28 5.80 -9.46 -3.34
CA LYS A 28 5.32 -9.15 -4.70
C LYS A 28 5.03 -7.66 -4.88
N VAL A 29 4.41 -7.03 -3.88
CA VAL A 29 4.00 -5.61 -3.94
C VAL A 29 4.44 -4.87 -2.68
N GLU A 30 5.10 -3.74 -2.88
CA GLU A 30 5.62 -2.87 -1.82
C GLU A 30 5.03 -1.46 -1.96
N VAL A 31 4.51 -0.91 -0.86
CA VAL A 31 3.98 0.47 -0.84
C VAL A 31 5.15 1.42 -0.56
N ALA A 32 5.50 2.25 -1.53
CA ALA A 32 6.64 3.15 -1.45
C ALA A 32 6.29 4.56 -0.93
N ALA A 33 5.03 4.99 -1.05
CA ALA A 33 4.59 6.31 -0.61
C ALA A 33 3.08 6.34 -0.31
N GLY A 34 2.67 7.22 0.61
CA GLY A 34 1.27 7.49 0.92
C GLY A 34 1.02 8.99 1.01
N LEU A 35 0.04 9.51 0.26
CA LEU A 35 -0.38 10.92 0.34
C LEU A 35 -1.70 11.03 1.07
N LYS A 36 -1.75 11.87 2.10
CA LYS A 36 -3.01 12.31 2.70
C LYS A 36 -3.47 13.58 1.98
N ILE A 37 -4.62 13.48 1.32
CA ILE A 37 -5.35 14.62 0.77
C ILE A 37 -6.17 15.27 1.89
#